data_AF-A0A3D2HV14-F1
#
_entry.id   AF-A0A3D2HV14-F1
#
_cell.length_a   1.000
_cell.length_b   1.000
_cell.length_c   1.000
_cell.angle_alpha   90.00
_cell.angle_beta   90.00
_cell.angle_gamma   90.00
#
_symmetry.space_group_name_H-M   'P 1'
#
loop_
_entity.id
_entity.type
_entity.pdbx_description
1 polymer ?
#
loop_
_entity_poly.entity_id
_entity_poly.type
_entity_poly.pdbx_seq_one_letter_code
_entity_poly.pdbx_strand_id
1 'polypeptide(L)'
;APETQSALELPILDVIDQDVMPGAAGASLRAVQVAVKLLDWGVHTGLDTEEIRQATIAWLSDKGNDAQVEFAQKLEAVDDAYNQLLAGNARELLDEAGCQDTEIFWGSDPVAPIEAIMDAAGLRG
;
A
#
# COMPACT_ATOMS: atom_id res chain seq x y z
N ALA A 1 5.33 -22.89 -25.94
CA ALA A 1 4.33 -21.93 -25.43
C ALA A 1 5.09 -20.94 -24.58
N PRO A 2 4.89 -19.62 -24.69
CA PRO A 2 5.44 -18.74 -23.67
C PRO A 2 4.75 -19.13 -22.37
N GLU A 3 5.55 -19.56 -21.41
CA GLU A 3 5.09 -19.86 -20.06
C GLU A 3 4.40 -18.60 -19.56
N THR A 4 3.10 -18.69 -19.29
CA THR A 4 2.37 -17.71 -18.49
C THR A 4 3.20 -17.51 -17.23
N GLN A 5 3.98 -16.43 -17.16
CA GLN A 5 4.52 -15.93 -15.92
C GLN A 5 3.30 -15.75 -15.02
N SER A 6 3.11 -16.67 -14.07
CA SER A 6 2.12 -16.49 -13.01
C SER A 6 2.60 -15.28 -12.23
N ALA A 7 2.16 -14.08 -12.64
CA ALA A 7 2.43 -12.87 -11.91
C ALA A 7 1.84 -13.09 -10.52
N LEU A 8 2.68 -12.97 -9.50
CA LEU A 8 2.26 -13.14 -8.13
C LEU A 8 1.12 -12.15 -7.87
N GLU A 9 -0.05 -12.64 -7.47
CA GLU A 9 -1.20 -11.77 -7.24
C GLU A 9 -1.03 -11.10 -5.87
N LEU A 10 -0.99 -9.77 -5.86
CA LEU A 10 -0.86 -8.97 -4.65
C LEU A 10 -2.24 -8.46 -4.24
N PRO A 11 -2.97 -9.17 -3.36
CA PRO A 11 -4.31 -8.75 -2.93
C PRO A 11 -4.29 -7.39 -2.25
N ILE A 12 -3.15 -6.99 -1.67
CA ILE A 12 -3.01 -5.69 -1.03
C ILE A 12 -3.17 -4.51 -2.01
N LEU A 13 -2.82 -4.69 -3.29
CA LEU A 13 -3.01 -3.66 -4.32
C LEU A 13 -4.49 -3.44 -4.60
N ASP A 14 -5.28 -4.51 -4.64
CA ASP A 14 -6.73 -4.43 -4.82
C ASP A 14 -7.39 -3.72 -3.63
N VAL A 15 -6.94 -4.02 -2.40
CA VAL A 15 -7.40 -3.31 -1.20
C VAL A 15 -7.14 -1.80 -1.30
N ILE A 16 -5.94 -1.39 -1.71
CA ILE A 16 -5.62 0.03 -1.90
C ILE A 16 -6.53 0.66 -2.96
N ASP A 17 -6.75 -0.03 -4.07
CA ASP A 17 -7.60 0.46 -5.17
C ASP A 17 -9.07 0.60 -4.76
N GLN A 18 -9.60 -0.33 -3.96
CA GLN A 18 -11.02 -0.36 -3.60
C GLN A 18 -11.34 0.52 -2.38
N ASP A 19 -10.47 0.56 -1.36
CA ASP A 19 -10.77 1.25 -0.09
C ASP A 19 -10.35 2.72 -0.07
N VAL A 20 -9.36 3.12 -0.87
CA VAL A 20 -8.89 4.51 -0.89
C VAL A 20 -9.64 5.29 -1.97
N MET A 21 -10.35 6.33 -1.53
CA MET A 21 -11.11 7.22 -2.41
C MET A 21 -10.65 8.67 -2.18
N PRO A 22 -9.66 9.17 -2.93
CA PRO A 22 -9.19 10.53 -2.78
C PRO A 22 -10.33 11.54 -3.04
N GLY A 23 -10.47 12.53 -2.17
CA GLY A 23 -11.49 13.58 -2.27
C GLY A 23 -12.80 13.31 -1.54
N ALA A 24 -13.00 12.12 -0.96
CA ALA A 24 -14.13 11.86 -0.06
C ALA A 24 -13.88 12.43 1.35
N ALA A 25 -14.94 12.87 2.03
CA ALA A 25 -14.85 13.19 3.45
C ALA A 25 -14.42 11.94 4.24
N GLY A 26 -13.30 12.02 4.95
CA GLY A 26 -12.69 10.86 5.64
C GLY A 26 -11.73 10.02 4.80
N ALA A 27 -11.34 10.48 3.61
CA ALA A 27 -10.33 9.81 2.78
C ALA A 27 -8.98 9.63 3.50
N SER A 28 -8.60 10.59 4.36
CA SER A 28 -7.39 10.49 5.20
C SER A 28 -7.48 9.32 6.19
N LEU A 29 -8.61 9.16 6.89
CA LEU A 29 -8.81 8.05 7.83
C LEU A 29 -8.81 6.70 7.10
N ARG A 30 -9.46 6.61 5.93
CA ARG A 30 -9.40 5.41 5.07
C ARG A 30 -7.96 5.08 4.67
N ALA A 31 -7.19 6.09 4.26
CA ALA A 31 -5.80 5.92 3.89
C ALA A 31 -4.97 5.37 5.06
N VAL A 32 -5.22 5.83 6.29
CA VAL A 32 -4.61 5.25 7.51
C VAL A 32 -4.99 3.78 7.68
N GLN A 33 -6.26 3.42 7.56
CA GLN A 33 -6.71 2.02 7.68
C GLN A 33 -6.03 1.12 6.65
N VAL A 34 -5.88 1.60 5.42
CA VAL A 34 -5.22 0.87 4.34
C VAL A 34 -3.71 0.81 4.56
N ALA A 35 -3.06 1.90 4.96
CA ALA A 35 -1.63 1.93 5.29
C ALA A 35 -1.28 0.93 6.40
N VAL A 36 -2.16 0.80 7.39
CA VAL A 36 -2.05 -0.20 8.46
C VAL A 36 -2.14 -1.63 7.93
N LYS A 37 -3.11 -1.91 7.04
CA LYS A 37 -3.22 -3.23 6.38
C LYS A 37 -2.00 -3.51 5.51
N LEU A 38 -1.48 -2.50 4.83
CA LEU A 38 -0.29 -2.59 3.98
C LEU A 38 0.97 -2.85 4.81
N LEU A 39 1.08 -2.23 5.98
CA LEU A 39 2.11 -2.47 6.98
C LEU A 39 2.06 -3.90 7.52
N ASP A 40 0.90 -4.33 8.01
CA ASP A 40 0.70 -5.71 8.50
C ASP A 40 1.03 -6.75 7.42
N TRP A 41 0.52 -6.53 6.21
CA TRP A 41 0.85 -7.37 5.06
C TRP A 41 2.36 -7.38 4.80
N GLY A 42 3.01 -6.21 4.73
CA GLY A 42 4.43 -6.09 4.42
C GLY A 42 5.32 -6.81 5.44
N VAL A 43 4.99 -6.77 6.73
CA VAL A 43 5.76 -7.47 7.76
C VAL A 43 5.49 -8.98 7.79
N HIS A 44 4.33 -9.44 7.33
CA HIS A 44 3.93 -10.85 7.37
C HIS A 44 4.05 -11.60 6.03
N THR A 45 4.15 -10.90 4.90
CA THR A 45 4.14 -11.49 3.56
C THR A 45 5.31 -12.43 3.33
N GLY A 46 6.51 -12.07 3.81
CA GLY A 46 7.74 -12.85 3.62
C GLY A 46 8.20 -12.99 2.16
N LEU A 47 7.55 -12.28 1.23
CA LEU A 47 7.88 -12.27 -0.19
C LEU A 47 9.11 -11.39 -0.48
N ASP A 48 9.84 -11.75 -1.53
CA ASP A 48 10.96 -10.97 -2.02
C ASP A 48 10.51 -9.64 -2.63
N THR A 49 11.26 -8.57 -2.36
CA THR A 49 10.94 -7.21 -2.85
C THR A 49 10.91 -7.11 -4.37
N GLU A 50 11.75 -7.88 -5.05
CA GLU A 50 11.76 -7.95 -6.52
C GLU A 50 10.48 -8.62 -7.05
N GLU A 51 10.01 -9.71 -6.42
CA GLU A 51 8.76 -10.36 -6.82
C GLU A 51 7.57 -9.42 -6.63
N ILE A 52 7.53 -8.71 -5.51
CA ILE A 52 6.49 -7.71 -5.22
C ILE A 52 6.51 -6.59 -6.25
N ARG A 53 7.68 -6.06 -6.59
CA ARG A 53 7.84 -5.03 -7.61
C ARG A 53 7.30 -5.50 -8.97
N GLN A 54 7.74 -6.68 -9.43
CA GLN A 54 7.31 -7.24 -10.72
C GLN A 54 5.80 -7.49 -10.75
N ALA A 55 5.24 -8.05 -9.68
CA ALA A 55 3.81 -8.26 -9.53
C ALA A 55 3.01 -6.95 -9.57
N THR A 56 3.51 -5.91 -8.92
CA THR A 56 2.88 -4.57 -8.92
C THR A 56 2.90 -3.97 -10.32
N ILE A 57 4.03 -4.04 -11.03
CA ILE A 57 4.15 -3.56 -12.41
C ILE A 57 3.20 -4.33 -13.33
N ALA A 58 3.13 -5.67 -13.19
CA ALA A 58 2.23 -6.49 -13.99
C ALA A 58 0.76 -6.14 -13.74
N TRP A 59 0.36 -5.97 -12.47
CA TRP A 59 -0.99 -5.57 -12.08
C TRP A 59 -1.35 -4.17 -12.60
N LEU A 60 -0.43 -3.20 -12.51
CA LEU A 60 -0.63 -1.86 -13.06
C LEU A 60 -0.70 -1.89 -14.59
N SER A 61 0.12 -2.70 -15.24
CA SER A 61 0.17 -2.82 -16.71
C SER A 61 -1.06 -3.52 -17.29
N ASP A 62 -1.69 -4.41 -16.52
CA ASP A 62 -2.99 -4.99 -16.86
C ASP A 62 -4.10 -3.92 -16.83
N LYS A 63 -3.95 -2.92 -15.96
CA LYS A 63 -4.84 -1.77 -15.88
C LYS A 63 -4.54 -0.71 -16.95
N GLY A 64 -5.58 0.02 -17.34
CA GLY A 64 -5.47 1.17 -18.24
C GLY A 64 -4.74 2.36 -17.62
N ASN A 65 -4.24 3.27 -18.45
CA ASN A 65 -3.52 4.47 -18.03
C ASN A 65 -4.29 5.32 -16.99
N ASP A 66 -5.60 5.51 -17.16
CA ASP A 66 -6.41 6.27 -16.20
C ASP A 66 -6.42 5.61 -14.81
N ALA A 67 -6.61 4.29 -14.76
CA ALA A 67 -6.62 3.53 -13.52
C ALA A 67 -5.25 3.54 -12.83
N GLN A 68 -4.15 3.56 -13.59
CA GLN A 68 -2.80 3.72 -13.02
C GLN A 68 -2.64 5.10 -12.35
N VAL A 69 -3.14 6.17 -12.99
CA VAL A 69 -3.10 7.52 -12.42
C VAL A 69 -3.98 7.61 -11.16
N GLU A 70 -5.18 7.05 -11.19
CA GLU A 70 -6.07 6.99 -10.02
C GLU A 70 -5.43 6.19 -8.89
N PHE A 71 -4.82 5.04 -9.19
CA PHE A 71 -4.11 4.24 -8.21
C PHE A 71 -2.93 4.98 -7.59
N ALA A 72 -2.16 5.72 -8.39
CA ALA A 72 -1.05 6.53 -7.87
C ALA A 72 -1.53 7.60 -6.88
N GLN A 73 -2.67 8.25 -7.15
CA GLN A 73 -3.28 9.22 -6.21
C GLN A 73 -3.74 8.54 -4.91
N LYS A 74 -4.32 7.34 -5.01
CA LYS A 74 -4.71 6.53 -3.85
C LYS A 74 -3.48 6.14 -3.03
N LEU A 75 -2.45 5.66 -3.71
CA LEU A 75 -1.21 5.22 -3.08
C LEU A 75 -0.45 6.39 -2.45
N GLU A 76 -0.53 7.60 -3.00
CA GLU A 76 0.05 8.81 -2.39
C GLU A 76 -0.61 9.12 -1.04
N ALA A 77 -1.94 9.01 -0.94
CA ALA A 77 -2.64 9.18 0.33
C ALA A 77 -2.24 8.09 1.35
N VAL A 78 -2.07 6.84 0.89
CA VAL A 78 -1.60 5.74 1.73
C VAL A 78 -0.15 5.94 2.15
N ASP A 79 0.71 6.46 1.28
CA ASP A 79 2.11 6.76 1.56
C ASP A 79 2.25 7.86 2.61
N ASP A 80 1.46 8.93 2.50
CA ASP A 80 1.41 9.98 3.52
C ASP A 80 1.01 9.40 4.88
N ALA A 81 -0.07 8.61 4.93
CA ALA A 81 -0.51 7.95 6.15
C ALA A 81 0.56 6.97 6.69
N TYR A 82 1.21 6.20 5.82
CA TYR A 82 2.29 5.28 6.17
C TYR A 82 3.47 6.02 6.81
N ASN A 83 3.94 7.11 6.22
CA ASN A 83 5.02 7.93 6.79
C ASN A 83 4.64 8.47 8.17
N GLN A 84 3.39 8.91 8.33
CA GLN A 84 2.88 9.36 9.63
C GLN A 84 2.81 8.23 10.67
N LEU A 85 2.45 7.01 10.27
CA LEU A 85 2.48 5.84 11.15
C LEU A 85 3.92 5.52 11.59
N LEU A 86 4.90 5.62 10.69
CA LEU A 86 6.32 5.39 11.03
C LEU A 86 6.93 6.49 11.90
N ALA A 87 6.46 7.74 11.75
CA ALA A 87 6.95 8.91 12.48
C ALA A 87 6.60 8.92 13.99
N GLY A 88 5.86 7.92 14.48
CA GLY A 88 5.57 7.71 15.90
C GLY A 88 4.20 8.21 16.36
N ASN A 89 3.44 8.87 15.48
CA ASN A 89 2.05 9.28 15.68
C ASN A 89 1.04 8.18 15.29
N ALA A 90 1.50 6.94 15.09
CA ALA A 90 0.64 5.81 14.75
C ALA A 90 -0.55 5.64 15.70
N ARG A 91 -0.32 5.71 17.02
CA ARG A 91 -1.38 5.41 17.99
C ARG A 91 -2.54 6.41 17.95
N GLU A 92 -2.24 7.67 17.71
CA GLU A 92 -3.25 8.74 17.59
C GLU A 92 -4.05 8.57 16.30
N LEU A 93 -3.36 8.39 15.17
CA LEU A 93 -4.00 8.16 13.87
C LEU A 93 -4.87 6.89 13.85
N LEU A 94 -4.42 5.82 14.52
CA LEU A 94 -5.18 4.60 14.68
C LEU A 94 -6.46 4.84 15.49
N ASP A 95 -6.43 5.67 16.52
CA ASP A 95 -7.62 6.02 17.30
C ASP A 95 -8.64 6.78 16.45
N GLU A 96 -8.18 7.81 15.72
CA GLU A 96 -9.01 8.61 14.82
C GLU A 96 -9.62 7.77 13.68
N ALA A 97 -8.84 6.81 13.16
CA ALA A 97 -9.28 5.89 12.12
C ALA A 97 -10.14 4.73 12.64
N GLY A 98 -10.33 4.60 13.96
CA GLY A 98 -11.07 3.49 14.57
C GLY A 98 -10.32 2.15 14.59
N CYS A 99 -9.01 2.16 14.35
CA CYS A 99 -8.09 1.02 14.38
C CYS A 99 -7.28 0.92 15.69
N GLN A 100 -7.84 1.39 16.80
CA GLN A 100 -7.20 1.37 18.13
C GLN A 100 -6.81 -0.03 18.64
N ASP A 101 -7.46 -1.08 18.14
CA ASP A 101 -7.16 -2.47 18.48
C ASP A 101 -6.01 -3.06 17.65
N THR A 102 -5.55 -2.36 16.61
CA THR A 102 -4.48 -2.87 15.77
C THR A 102 -3.17 -2.97 16.54
N GLU A 103 -2.60 -4.17 16.53
CA GLU A 103 -1.25 -4.43 17.01
C GLU A 103 -0.22 -3.84 16.03
N ILE A 104 0.67 -2.99 16.55
CA ILE A 104 1.71 -2.35 15.76
C ILE A 104 2.91 -3.30 15.70
N PHE A 105 3.00 -4.05 14.60
CA PHE A 105 4.12 -4.96 14.33
C PHE A 105 5.29 -4.29 13.60
N TRP A 106 5.07 -3.09 13.08
CA TRP A 106 6.06 -2.28 12.36
C TRP A 106 6.77 -1.29 13.30
N GLY A 107 8.04 -1.02 13.02
CA GLY A 107 8.83 -0.01 13.73
C GLY A 107 8.71 1.38 13.13
N SER A 108 9.75 2.19 13.31
CA SER A 108 9.92 3.45 12.58
C SER A 108 10.68 3.28 11.26
N ASP A 109 11.19 2.07 10.99
CA ASP A 109 11.91 1.75 9.77
C ASP A 109 10.95 1.45 8.61
N PRO A 110 11.29 1.88 7.38
CA PRO A 110 10.49 1.59 6.21
C PRO A 110 10.47 0.09 5.90
N VAL A 111 9.30 -0.42 5.53
CA VAL A 111 9.08 -1.84 5.25
C VAL A 111 9.42 -2.11 3.78
N ALA A 112 10.49 -2.85 3.54
CA ALA A 112 11.03 -3.07 2.19
C ALA A 112 9.99 -3.59 1.16
N PRO A 113 9.09 -4.54 1.50
CA PRO A 113 7.94 -4.92 0.67
C PRO A 113 7.07 -3.75 0.20
N ILE A 114 6.82 -2.77 1.07
CA ILE A 114 5.95 -1.63 0.79
C ILE A 114 6.68 -0.63 -0.10
N GLU A 115 7.96 -0.36 0.20
CA GLU A 115 8.79 0.51 -0.64
C GLU A 115 8.90 -0.04 -2.08
N ALA A 116 8.92 -1.36 -2.25
CA ALA A 116 8.92 -1.99 -3.56
C ALA A 116 7.63 -1.73 -4.35
N ILE A 117 6.46 -1.72 -3.69
CA ILE A 117 5.18 -1.35 -4.31
C ILE A 117 5.18 0.13 -4.69
N MET A 118 5.64 1.00 -3.79
CA MET A 118 5.68 2.45 -4.01
C MET A 118 6.58 2.82 -5.18
N ASP A 119 7.76 2.19 -5.28
CA ASP A 119 8.68 2.34 -6.40
C ASP A 119 8.06 1.82 -7.71
N ALA A 120 7.48 0.61 -7.69
CA ALA A 120 6.81 0.03 -8.86
C ALA A 120 5.66 0.90 -9.38
N ALA A 121 4.95 1.60 -8.50
CA ALA A 121 3.90 2.54 -8.84
C ALA A 121 4.41 3.94 -9.24
N GLY A 122 5.72 4.19 -9.16
CA GLY A 122 6.36 5.44 -9.55
C GLY A 122 6.32 6.55 -8.49
N LEU A 123 5.99 6.24 -7.23
CA LEU A 123 6.05 7.20 -6.12
C LEU A 123 7.45 7.37 -5.53
N ARG A 124 8.33 6.39 -5.75
CA ARG A 124 9.75 6.45 -5.36
C ARG A 124 10.59 6.30 -6.63
N GLY A 125 11.62 7.12 -6.77
CA GLY A 125 12.52 7.14 -7.93
C GLY A 125 13.95 7.45 -7.54
#